data_AF-A0A956HW67-F1
#
_entry.id   AF-A0A956HW67-F1
#
_cell.length_a   1.000
_cell.length_b   1.000
_cell.length_c   1.000
_cell.angle_alpha   90.00
_cell.angle_beta   90.00
_cell.angle_gamma   90.00
#
_symmetry.space_group_name_H-M   'P 1'
#
loop_
_entity.id
_entity.type
_entity.pdbx_description
1 polymer ?
#
loop_
_entity_poly.entity_id
_entity_poly.type
_entity_poly.pdbx_seq_one_letter_code
_entity_poly.pdbx_strand_id
1 'polypeptide(L)'
;MRSCFAFALVLLSGCGARTIGLDESEPAAEGGAPHFPEGTWSHCTEALENPDGNVFLNGIGAVPDASLTLTESGSTVTADYERAPALSRILDFTVSSAASARLSHAGQTLSGYSGLCVQGIGFSNEVPFPASLEANGGALIEAGGTLFLSAAGTLSGVAGPCGTPSTPAHAWVVCQDGPALDPVLAPNVVNGVPGGTLSCHSQIATEYQGGATTWFIGSGGTGGTLTITQVGTELTTLYAGDPSVSGTLHLTGVATDAARSLDTESLLAPCEVPNLGDDSLAPLSVTTASLAVLGSAVLLSFTGSLGTGSPCPGARKVVTVICPTS
;
A
#
# COMPACT_ATOMS: atom_id res chain seq x y z
N MET A 1 -2.96 33.30 75.85
CA MET A 1 -4.03 32.69 75.03
C MET A 1 -3.98 31.20 75.31
N ARG A 2 -4.79 30.69 76.27
CA ARG A 2 -6.10 30.06 76.05
C ARG A 2 -6.08 28.98 74.97
N SER A 3 -5.92 27.71 75.36
CA SER A 3 -7.02 26.73 75.45
C SER A 3 -6.49 25.29 75.35
N CYS A 4 -6.85 24.48 76.35
CA CYS A 4 -6.91 23.02 76.24
C CYS A 4 -8.02 22.62 75.26
N PHE A 5 -7.83 21.52 74.52
CA PHE A 5 -8.93 20.60 74.18
C PHE A 5 -8.40 19.17 74.11
N ALA A 6 -9.16 18.29 74.75
CA ALA A 6 -8.98 16.85 74.83
C ALA A 6 -10.07 16.15 73.99
N PHE A 7 -9.90 14.84 73.79
CA PHE A 7 -10.85 13.86 73.21
C PHE A 7 -11.11 14.02 71.69
N ALA A 8 -11.25 12.96 70.88
CA ALA A 8 -11.79 11.64 71.19
C ALA A 8 -11.15 10.51 70.35
N LEU A 9 -11.05 9.36 71.02
CA LEU A 9 -10.89 8.04 70.46
C LEU A 9 -12.17 7.67 69.68
N VAL A 10 -12.07 7.27 68.42
CA VAL A 10 -13.14 6.57 67.71
C VAL A 10 -12.61 5.20 67.31
N LEU A 11 -13.02 4.19 68.09
CA LEU A 11 -13.00 2.78 67.72
C LEU A 11 -14.23 2.53 66.83
N LEU A 12 -13.99 2.09 65.59
CA LEU A 12 -14.99 1.43 64.77
C LEU A 12 -14.48 0.02 64.46
N SER A 13 -14.85 -0.90 65.36
CA SER A 13 -15.00 -2.31 65.08
C SER A 13 -16.28 -2.52 64.24
N GLY A 14 -16.20 -3.25 63.14
CA GLY A 14 -17.41 -3.60 62.38
C GLY A 14 -17.13 -4.46 61.15
N CYS A 15 -17.30 -5.77 61.34
CA CYS A 15 -17.36 -6.86 60.37
C CYS A 15 -17.86 -6.50 58.96
N GLY A 16 -17.13 -6.99 57.96
CA GLY A 16 -17.54 -7.02 56.57
C GLY A 16 -16.53 -7.76 55.71
N ALA A 17 -16.26 -9.04 56.02
CA ALA A 17 -15.56 -9.92 55.09
C ALA A 17 -16.46 -10.12 53.87
N ARG A 18 -16.31 -9.24 52.87
CA ARG A 18 -16.75 -9.52 51.51
C ARG A 18 -15.77 -10.54 50.95
N THR A 19 -16.18 -11.79 50.92
CA THR A 19 -15.71 -12.77 49.94
C THR A 19 -15.94 -12.14 48.56
N ILE A 20 -14.85 -11.65 47.96
CA ILE A 20 -14.81 -11.36 46.54
C ILE A 20 -15.00 -12.73 45.88
N GLY A 21 -16.18 -12.93 45.30
CA GLY A 21 -16.39 -14.03 44.38
C GLY A 21 -15.44 -13.82 43.22
N LEU A 22 -14.42 -14.68 43.14
CA LEU A 22 -13.72 -14.95 41.90
C LEU A 22 -14.68 -15.77 41.04
N ASP A 23 -15.67 -15.09 40.49
CA ASP A 23 -16.53 -15.60 39.43
C ASP A 23 -16.58 -14.55 38.32
N GLU A 24 -15.42 -14.33 37.73
CA GLU A 24 -15.30 -13.84 36.35
C GLU A 24 -14.57 -14.95 35.60
N SER A 25 -15.35 -15.96 35.23
CA SER A 25 -15.04 -16.69 34.00
C SER A 25 -15.20 -15.67 32.88
N GLU A 26 -14.11 -14.99 32.51
CA GLU A 26 -14.01 -14.34 31.20
C GLU A 26 -14.48 -15.37 30.17
N PRO A 27 -15.54 -15.09 29.38
CA PRO A 27 -15.78 -15.92 28.21
C PRO A 27 -14.52 -15.79 27.36
N ALA A 28 -13.80 -16.91 27.19
CA ALA A 28 -12.76 -17.01 26.20
C ALA A 28 -13.33 -16.42 24.92
N ALA A 29 -12.77 -15.32 24.43
CA ALA A 29 -13.14 -14.76 23.15
C ALA A 29 -12.98 -15.90 22.15
N GLU A 30 -14.09 -16.46 21.67
CA GLU A 30 -14.08 -17.34 20.52
C GLU A 30 -13.37 -16.56 19.43
N GLY A 31 -12.15 -16.99 19.10
CA GLY A 31 -11.35 -16.41 18.04
C GLY A 31 -12.09 -16.61 16.73
N GLY A 32 -13.01 -15.68 16.43
CA GLY A 32 -13.67 -15.60 15.15
C GLY A 32 -12.61 -15.55 14.05
N ALA A 33 -12.92 -16.17 12.92
CA ALA A 33 -12.06 -16.05 11.75
C ALA A 33 -11.83 -14.55 11.47
N PRO A 34 -10.60 -14.15 11.10
CA PRO A 34 -10.35 -12.77 10.74
C PRO A 34 -11.24 -12.39 9.56
N HIS A 35 -11.96 -11.27 9.69
CA HIS A 35 -12.76 -10.67 8.63
C HIS A 35 -12.02 -9.48 8.02
N PHE A 36 -11.98 -9.40 6.70
CA PHE A 36 -11.38 -8.32 5.95
C PHE A 36 -12.47 -7.30 5.53
N PRO A 37 -12.15 -6.00 5.47
CA PRO A 37 -13.08 -4.97 5.02
C PRO A 37 -13.73 -5.26 3.65
N GLU A 38 -15.06 -5.23 3.60
CA GLU A 38 -15.85 -5.27 2.37
C GLU A 38 -16.32 -3.87 1.96
N GLY A 39 -16.64 -3.69 0.68
CA GLY A 39 -17.22 -2.44 0.15
C GLY A 39 -16.55 -1.95 -1.13
N THR A 40 -16.78 -0.70 -1.51
CA THR A 40 -16.20 -0.10 -2.71
C THR A 40 -15.25 1.03 -2.32
N TRP A 41 -14.02 0.95 -2.81
CA TRP A 41 -13.02 2.01 -2.77
C TRP A 41 -13.00 2.75 -4.10
N SER A 42 -12.67 4.04 -4.07
CA SER A 42 -12.67 4.92 -5.24
C SER A 42 -11.33 5.65 -5.37
N HIS A 43 -11.23 6.58 -6.32
CA HIS A 43 -10.00 7.32 -6.60
C HIS A 43 -8.77 6.42 -6.73
N CYS A 44 -8.93 5.33 -7.48
CA CYS A 44 -7.87 4.37 -7.66
C CYS A 44 -6.78 4.90 -8.59
N THR A 45 -5.55 4.66 -8.17
CA THR A 45 -4.34 4.88 -8.96
C THR A 45 -3.73 3.53 -9.26
N GLU A 46 -3.40 3.27 -10.52
CA GLU A 46 -2.72 2.03 -10.90
C GLU A 46 -1.37 2.30 -11.53
N ALA A 47 -0.48 1.33 -11.40
CA ALA A 47 0.70 1.26 -12.23
C ALA A 47 1.12 -0.16 -12.55
N LEU A 48 1.95 -0.26 -13.58
CA LEU A 48 2.67 -1.44 -14.00
C LEU A 48 4.14 -1.07 -14.11
N GLU A 49 4.98 -1.87 -13.47
CA GLU A 49 6.42 -1.88 -13.60
C GLU A 49 6.87 -3.15 -14.29
N ASN A 50 7.76 -3.01 -15.26
CA ASN A 50 8.58 -4.09 -15.79
C ASN A 50 10.02 -3.58 -15.97
N PRO A 51 11.02 -4.33 -15.46
CA PRO A 51 12.41 -3.88 -15.41
C PRO A 51 13.05 -3.83 -16.80
N ASP A 52 12.55 -4.62 -17.75
CA ASP A 52 13.08 -4.67 -19.11
C ASP A 52 12.74 -3.39 -19.89
N GLY A 53 11.61 -2.72 -19.61
CA GLY A 53 11.19 -1.42 -20.13
C GLY A 53 11.08 -1.27 -21.66
N ASN A 54 11.50 -2.28 -22.42
CA ASN A 54 11.78 -2.19 -23.86
C ASN A 54 10.69 -2.83 -24.73
N VAL A 55 9.84 -3.69 -24.15
CA VAL A 55 8.83 -4.45 -24.91
C VAL A 55 7.42 -4.19 -24.40
N PHE A 56 7.27 -4.05 -23.08
CA PHE A 56 5.99 -3.73 -22.46
C PHE A 56 5.98 -2.30 -21.95
N LEU A 57 4.84 -1.64 -22.13
CA LEU A 57 4.68 -0.26 -21.69
C LEU A 57 4.54 -0.22 -20.17
N ASN A 58 5.51 0.40 -19.49
CA ASN A 58 5.29 0.87 -18.14
C ASN A 58 4.14 1.88 -18.17
N GLY A 59 3.24 1.76 -17.21
CA GLY A 59 2.08 2.63 -17.11
C GLY A 59 1.94 3.08 -15.68
N ILE A 60 1.69 4.37 -15.48
CA ILE A 60 1.33 4.92 -14.17
C ILE A 60 0.34 6.05 -14.39
N GLY A 61 -0.74 6.03 -13.62
CA GLY A 61 -1.72 7.08 -13.70
C GLY A 61 -2.87 6.87 -12.74
N ALA A 62 -3.40 7.99 -12.23
CA ALA A 62 -4.73 7.97 -11.68
C ALA A 62 -5.71 7.75 -12.82
N VAL A 63 -6.68 6.88 -12.59
CA VAL A 63 -7.67 6.54 -13.58
C VAL A 63 -8.99 7.17 -13.14
N PRO A 64 -9.51 8.16 -13.89
CA PRO A 64 -10.83 8.70 -13.62
C PRO A 64 -11.86 7.57 -13.54
N ASP A 65 -12.71 7.61 -12.53
CA ASP A 65 -13.80 6.65 -12.29
C ASP A 65 -13.36 5.20 -12.03
N ALA A 66 -12.08 4.94 -11.75
CA ALA A 66 -11.65 3.63 -11.31
C ALA A 66 -12.07 3.34 -9.86
N SER A 67 -12.55 2.13 -9.64
CA SER A 67 -13.01 1.64 -8.34
C SER A 67 -12.52 0.22 -8.08
N LEU A 68 -12.46 -0.14 -6.80
CA LEU A 68 -12.14 -1.48 -6.36
C LEU A 68 -13.21 -1.93 -5.38
N THR A 69 -13.98 -2.94 -5.73
CA THR A 69 -15.02 -3.51 -4.86
C THR A 69 -14.52 -4.81 -4.25
N LEU A 70 -14.61 -4.92 -2.93
CA LEU A 70 -14.26 -6.12 -2.18
C LEU A 70 -15.51 -6.80 -1.65
N THR A 71 -15.56 -8.11 -1.82
CA THR A 71 -16.58 -8.99 -1.25
C THR A 71 -15.92 -10.20 -0.59
N GLU A 72 -16.37 -10.58 0.59
CA GLU A 72 -15.83 -11.68 1.37
C GLU A 72 -16.80 -12.88 1.39
N SER A 73 -16.25 -14.06 1.16
CA SER A 73 -16.95 -15.33 1.33
C SER A 73 -16.06 -16.31 2.09
N GLY A 74 -16.37 -16.51 3.37
CA GLY A 74 -15.63 -17.39 4.26
C GLY A 74 -14.25 -16.82 4.58
N SER A 75 -13.20 -17.36 3.95
CA SER A 75 -11.82 -16.86 4.12
C SER A 75 -11.27 -16.25 2.83
N THR A 76 -12.12 -16.12 1.80
CA THR A 76 -11.75 -15.55 0.51
C THR A 76 -12.34 -14.16 0.38
N VAL A 77 -11.51 -13.19 0.01
CA VAL A 77 -11.91 -11.86 -0.44
C VAL A 77 -11.71 -11.79 -1.93
N THR A 78 -12.78 -11.52 -2.66
CA THR A 78 -12.74 -11.24 -4.09
C THR A 78 -12.66 -9.74 -4.30
N ALA A 79 -11.64 -9.32 -5.04
CA ALA A 79 -11.38 -7.94 -5.41
C ALA A 79 -11.73 -7.73 -6.90
N ASP A 80 -12.77 -6.94 -7.16
CA ASP A 80 -13.20 -6.55 -8.50
C ASP A 80 -12.77 -5.11 -8.78
N TYR A 81 -11.72 -4.97 -9.59
CA TYR A 81 -11.21 -3.68 -10.04
C TYR A 81 -11.85 -3.29 -11.36
N GLU A 82 -12.58 -2.18 -11.38
CA GLU A 82 -13.25 -1.66 -12.56
C GLU A 82 -12.64 -0.33 -13.00
N ARG A 83 -12.45 -0.18 -14.32
CA ARG A 83 -12.04 1.05 -14.99
C ARG A 83 -12.85 1.26 -16.26
N ALA A 84 -13.42 2.45 -16.41
CA ALA A 84 -14.01 2.89 -17.67
C ALA A 84 -12.92 3.19 -18.72
N PRO A 85 -13.16 2.92 -20.02
CA PRO A 85 -14.32 2.27 -20.61
C PRO A 85 -14.06 0.76 -20.82
N ALA A 86 -14.45 -0.09 -19.86
CA ALA A 86 -14.57 -1.56 -19.99
C ALA A 86 -13.35 -2.44 -19.64
N LEU A 87 -12.54 -2.06 -18.65
CA LEU A 87 -11.63 -3.00 -18.00
C LEU A 87 -12.22 -3.41 -16.63
N SER A 88 -12.50 -4.70 -16.45
CA SER A 88 -12.71 -5.31 -15.13
C SER A 88 -11.66 -6.40 -14.91
N ARG A 89 -11.09 -6.44 -13.70
CA ARG A 89 -10.13 -7.44 -13.25
C ARG A 89 -10.60 -8.00 -11.92
N ILE A 90 -10.80 -9.31 -11.87
CA ILE A 90 -11.22 -9.99 -10.65
C ILE A 90 -10.04 -10.81 -10.12
N LEU A 91 -9.71 -10.61 -8.86
CA LEU A 91 -8.66 -11.35 -8.15
C LEU A 91 -9.18 -11.88 -6.82
N ASP A 92 -8.86 -13.14 -6.53
CA ASP A 92 -9.22 -13.77 -5.27
C ASP A 92 -8.01 -13.78 -4.32
N PHE A 93 -8.27 -13.38 -3.07
CA PHE A 93 -7.32 -13.34 -1.98
C PHE A 93 -7.82 -14.17 -0.80
N THR A 94 -6.91 -14.83 -0.09
CA THR A 94 -7.18 -15.52 1.18
C THR A 94 -6.83 -14.58 2.33
N VAL A 95 -7.81 -14.37 3.23
CA VAL A 95 -7.67 -13.50 4.39
C VAL A 95 -6.57 -14.05 5.31
N SER A 96 -5.58 -13.21 5.59
CA SER A 96 -4.48 -13.53 6.51
C SER A 96 -4.66 -12.83 7.86
N SER A 97 -5.28 -11.65 7.86
CA SER A 97 -5.68 -10.88 9.03
C SER A 97 -6.83 -9.94 8.63
N ALA A 98 -7.41 -9.24 9.60
CA ALA A 98 -8.46 -8.28 9.31
C ALA A 98 -8.00 -7.02 8.53
N ALA A 99 -6.69 -6.86 8.24
CA ALA A 99 -6.17 -5.80 7.38
C ALA A 99 -5.25 -6.31 6.27
N SER A 100 -5.11 -7.63 6.12
CA SER A 100 -4.26 -8.20 5.06
C SER A 100 -4.86 -9.47 4.47
N ALA A 101 -4.85 -9.57 3.15
CA ALA A 101 -5.13 -10.80 2.42
C ALA A 101 -4.04 -11.06 1.38
N ARG A 102 -3.86 -12.33 0.99
CA ARG A 102 -2.84 -12.76 0.01
C ARG A 102 -3.50 -13.43 -1.17
N LEU A 103 -2.93 -13.30 -2.36
CA LEU A 103 -3.46 -13.94 -3.55
C LEU A 103 -3.72 -15.44 -3.29
N SER A 104 -4.97 -15.89 -3.46
CA SER A 104 -5.40 -17.26 -3.07
C SER A 104 -4.67 -18.33 -3.87
N HIS A 105 -4.46 -18.07 -5.15
CA HIS A 105 -3.81 -18.98 -6.08
C HIS A 105 -2.91 -18.20 -7.04
N ALA A 106 -1.74 -18.78 -7.34
CA ALA A 106 -0.90 -18.34 -8.45
C ALA A 106 -1.57 -18.62 -9.80
N GLY A 107 -1.15 -17.91 -10.85
CA GLY A 107 -1.69 -18.04 -12.20
C GLY A 107 -2.90 -17.15 -12.50
N GLN A 108 -3.33 -16.31 -11.55
CA GLN A 108 -4.45 -15.38 -11.79
C GLN A 108 -4.02 -14.32 -12.81
N THR A 109 -4.84 -14.12 -13.83
CA THR A 109 -4.48 -13.26 -14.97
C THR A 109 -5.06 -11.87 -14.83
N LEU A 110 -4.20 -10.84 -14.87
CA LEU A 110 -4.59 -9.44 -15.00
C LEU A 110 -4.40 -9.01 -16.46
N SER A 111 -5.49 -8.64 -17.13
CA SER A 111 -5.49 -8.17 -18.52
C SER A 111 -5.48 -6.64 -18.63
N GLY A 112 -5.43 -6.10 -19.85
CA GLY A 112 -5.51 -4.66 -20.08
C GLY A 112 -4.17 -3.93 -20.03
N TYR A 113 -3.06 -4.67 -20.16
CA TYR A 113 -1.74 -4.12 -20.42
C TYR A 113 -1.43 -4.16 -21.91
N SER A 114 -0.40 -3.43 -22.32
CA SER A 114 0.00 -3.32 -23.72
C SER A 114 1.52 -3.40 -23.85
N GLY A 115 1.99 -4.04 -24.93
CA GLY A 115 3.36 -3.94 -25.39
C GLY A 115 3.45 -3.31 -26.77
N LEU A 116 4.67 -3.02 -27.20
CA LEU A 116 4.97 -2.49 -28.53
C LEU A 116 5.86 -3.47 -29.31
N CYS A 117 5.44 -3.83 -30.51
CA CYS A 117 6.27 -4.55 -31.47
C CYS A 117 6.83 -3.55 -32.47
N VAL A 118 8.14 -3.32 -32.45
CA VAL A 118 8.82 -2.42 -33.40
C VAL A 118 9.32 -3.22 -34.60
N GLN A 119 8.75 -2.97 -35.78
CA GLN A 119 9.17 -3.65 -37.01
C GLN A 119 10.08 -2.76 -37.87
N GLY A 120 11.38 -3.05 -37.92
CA GLY A 120 12.33 -2.31 -38.76
C GLY A 120 12.83 -1.00 -38.12
N ILE A 121 13.35 -0.08 -38.95
CA ILE A 121 14.00 1.16 -38.49
C ILE A 121 13.01 2.33 -38.52
N GLY A 122 12.79 2.98 -37.36
CA GLY A 122 11.98 4.20 -37.23
C GLY A 122 10.70 4.02 -36.39
N PHE A 123 10.31 5.09 -35.68
CA PHE A 123 9.16 5.14 -34.75
C PHE A 123 7.79 4.88 -35.39
N SER A 124 7.66 4.96 -36.71
CA SER A 124 6.39 4.74 -37.42
C SER A 124 5.96 3.28 -37.51
N ASN A 125 6.77 2.34 -37.04
CA ASN A 125 6.54 0.90 -37.19
C ASN A 125 6.24 0.20 -35.85
N GLU A 126 5.86 0.97 -34.84
CA GLU A 126 5.44 0.47 -33.54
C GLU A 126 3.98 0.00 -33.62
N VAL A 127 3.79 -1.31 -33.51
CA VAL A 127 2.46 -1.92 -33.50
C VAL A 127 2.14 -2.36 -32.08
N PRO A 128 1.14 -1.76 -31.41
CA PRO A 128 0.75 -2.17 -30.08
C PRO A 128 0.10 -3.56 -30.11
N PHE A 129 0.33 -4.35 -29.06
CA PHE A 129 -0.31 -5.64 -28.86
C PHE A 129 -0.80 -5.80 -27.41
N PRO A 130 -1.91 -6.53 -27.18
CA PRO A 130 -2.42 -6.76 -25.84
C PRO A 130 -1.48 -7.67 -25.05
N ALA A 131 -1.34 -7.37 -23.76
CA ALA A 131 -0.54 -8.13 -22.81
C ALA A 131 -1.34 -8.42 -21.53
N SER A 132 -0.92 -9.46 -20.82
CA SER A 132 -1.50 -9.88 -19.55
C SER A 132 -0.41 -10.29 -18.56
N LEU A 133 -0.61 -9.92 -17.30
CA LEU A 133 0.22 -10.33 -16.18
C LEU A 133 -0.38 -11.61 -15.59
N GLU A 134 0.37 -12.69 -15.61
CA GLU A 134 0.07 -13.89 -14.83
C GLU A 134 0.67 -13.72 -13.43
N ALA A 135 -0.18 -13.41 -12.44
CA ALA A 135 0.22 -13.14 -11.07
C ALA A 135 0.57 -14.43 -10.33
N ASN A 136 1.78 -14.49 -9.78
CA ASN A 136 2.28 -15.61 -8.99
C ASN A 136 2.30 -15.31 -7.49
N GLY A 137 2.09 -14.05 -7.12
CA GLY A 137 1.89 -13.60 -5.75
C GLY A 137 1.19 -12.25 -5.74
N GLY A 138 0.57 -11.92 -4.62
CA GLY A 138 -0.10 -10.64 -4.44
C GLY A 138 -0.53 -10.44 -3.00
N ALA A 139 -0.71 -9.18 -2.63
CA ALA A 139 -1.17 -8.78 -1.32
C ALA A 139 -2.23 -7.68 -1.45
N LEU A 140 -3.21 -7.75 -0.56
CA LEU A 140 -4.23 -6.74 -0.36
C LEU A 140 -4.10 -6.24 1.08
N ILE A 141 -3.79 -4.96 1.28
CA ILE A 141 -3.55 -4.37 2.60
C ILE A 141 -4.46 -3.17 2.80
N GLU A 142 -5.21 -3.16 3.89
CA GLU A 142 -5.97 -1.98 4.33
C GLU A 142 -5.15 -1.19 5.35
N ALA A 143 -5.03 0.11 5.11
CA ALA A 143 -4.41 1.03 6.04
C ALA A 143 -5.13 2.39 6.03
N GLY A 144 -5.87 2.67 7.10
CA GLY A 144 -6.45 3.99 7.36
C GLY A 144 -7.43 4.43 6.28
N GLY A 145 -8.28 3.54 5.78
CA GLY A 145 -9.24 3.82 4.70
C GLY A 145 -8.62 3.85 3.30
N THR A 146 -7.33 3.51 3.18
CA THR A 146 -6.63 3.28 1.91
C THR A 146 -6.45 1.78 1.70
N LEU A 147 -6.70 1.32 0.48
CA LEU A 147 -6.51 -0.05 0.08
C LEU A 147 -5.33 -0.16 -0.88
N PHE A 148 -4.37 -1.00 -0.55
CA PHE A 148 -3.18 -1.28 -1.34
C PHE A 148 -3.29 -2.70 -1.91
N LEU A 149 -3.50 -2.80 -3.22
CA LEU A 149 -3.44 -4.04 -3.96
C LEU A 149 -2.10 -4.10 -4.70
N SER A 150 -1.41 -5.21 -4.57
CA SER A 150 -0.17 -5.46 -5.28
C SER A 150 -0.13 -6.88 -5.83
N ALA A 151 0.45 -7.04 -7.01
CA ALA A 151 0.60 -8.31 -7.70
C ALA A 151 1.99 -8.38 -8.35
N ALA A 152 2.66 -9.52 -8.20
CA ALA A 152 3.93 -9.83 -8.83
C ALA A 152 3.77 -11.07 -9.70
N GLY A 153 4.37 -11.07 -10.87
CA GLY A 153 4.18 -12.16 -11.82
C GLY A 153 4.97 -12.00 -13.11
N THR A 154 4.47 -12.68 -14.14
CA THR A 154 5.07 -12.68 -15.46
C THR A 154 4.14 -11.99 -16.44
N LEU A 155 4.59 -10.88 -17.02
CA LEU A 155 3.90 -10.15 -18.07
C LEU A 155 4.24 -10.76 -19.42
N SER A 156 3.21 -11.12 -20.20
CA SER A 156 3.40 -11.75 -21.52
C SER A 156 2.35 -11.28 -22.53
N GLY A 157 2.64 -11.46 -23.82
CA GLY A 157 1.69 -11.16 -24.90
C GLY A 157 2.11 -11.75 -26.24
N VAL A 158 1.20 -11.75 -27.21
CA VAL A 158 1.46 -12.25 -28.58
C VAL A 158 1.70 -11.05 -29.50
N ALA A 159 2.97 -10.76 -29.77
CA ALA A 159 3.43 -9.57 -30.49
C ALA A 159 3.55 -9.78 -32.02
N GLY A 160 2.90 -10.81 -32.56
CA GLY A 160 2.97 -11.17 -33.97
C GLY A 160 4.41 -11.47 -34.42
N PRO A 161 4.98 -10.74 -35.40
CA PRO A 161 6.36 -10.94 -35.86
C PRO A 161 7.44 -10.76 -34.78
N CYS A 162 7.16 -10.02 -33.70
CA CYS A 162 8.06 -9.89 -32.56
C CYS A 162 8.03 -11.11 -31.62
N GLY A 163 7.22 -12.13 -31.92
CA GLY A 163 7.12 -13.37 -31.13
C GLY A 163 6.22 -13.23 -29.91
N THR A 164 6.56 -13.94 -28.84
CA THR A 164 5.81 -14.00 -27.58
C THR A 164 6.69 -13.54 -26.42
N PRO A 165 6.91 -12.22 -26.27
CA PRO A 165 7.75 -11.70 -25.19
C PRO A 165 7.17 -12.03 -23.81
N SER A 166 8.07 -12.12 -22.83
CA SER A 166 7.74 -12.43 -21.44
C SER A 166 8.78 -11.81 -20.51
N THR A 167 8.35 -11.09 -19.47
CA THR A 167 9.22 -10.46 -18.48
C THR A 167 8.59 -10.56 -17.08
N PRO A 168 9.38 -10.64 -16.00
CA PRO A 168 8.89 -10.30 -14.67
C PRO A 168 8.26 -8.90 -14.65
N ALA A 169 7.22 -8.72 -13.85
CA ALA A 169 6.56 -7.43 -13.69
C ALA A 169 5.83 -7.34 -12.35
N HIS A 170 5.61 -6.09 -11.92
CA HIS A 170 4.88 -5.74 -10.71
C HIS A 170 3.74 -4.79 -11.07
N ALA A 171 2.51 -5.18 -10.72
CA ALA A 171 1.35 -4.32 -10.83
C ALA A 171 0.89 -3.91 -9.44
N TRP A 172 0.41 -2.68 -9.30
CA TRP A 172 -0.19 -2.20 -8.07
C TRP A 172 -1.35 -1.27 -8.35
N VAL A 173 -2.31 -1.30 -7.42
CA VAL A 173 -3.46 -0.41 -7.39
C VAL A 173 -3.57 0.12 -5.97
N VAL A 174 -3.70 1.44 -5.83
CA VAL A 174 -3.96 2.09 -4.55
C VAL A 174 -5.26 2.86 -4.68
N CYS A 175 -6.25 2.49 -3.88
CA CYS A 175 -7.55 3.15 -3.85
C CYS A 175 -7.76 3.84 -2.50
N GLN A 176 -8.38 5.00 -2.56
CA GLN A 176 -8.68 5.82 -1.39
C GLN A 176 -10.20 5.88 -1.19
N ASP A 177 -10.64 6.59 -0.15
CA ASP A 177 -12.06 6.84 0.12
C ASP A 177 -12.90 5.55 0.17
N GLY A 178 -12.40 4.58 0.95
CA GLY A 178 -13.12 3.36 1.27
C GLY A 178 -14.29 3.56 2.24
N PRO A 179 -15.05 2.50 2.51
CA PRO A 179 -16.07 2.52 3.55
C PRO A 179 -15.46 2.88 4.91
N ALA A 180 -16.26 3.47 5.80
CA ALA A 180 -15.86 3.71 7.17
C ALA A 180 -15.63 2.37 7.88
N LEU A 181 -14.45 2.21 8.48
CA LEU A 181 -14.06 0.99 9.18
C LEU A 181 -14.00 1.24 10.69
N ASP A 182 -14.36 0.22 11.47
CA ASP A 182 -14.19 0.26 12.91
C ASP A 182 -12.69 0.32 13.28
N PRO A 183 -12.32 1.05 14.34
CA PRO A 183 -10.93 1.38 14.61
C PRO A 183 -10.10 0.19 15.12
N VAL A 184 -8.88 0.13 14.57
CA VAL A 184 -7.63 -0.48 15.08
C VAL A 184 -7.65 -1.97 15.40
N LEU A 185 -6.96 -2.71 14.54
CA LEU A 185 -6.56 -4.09 14.77
C LEU A 185 -5.30 -4.14 15.64
N ALA A 186 -5.22 -5.14 16.52
CA ALA A 186 -4.02 -5.41 17.28
C ALA A 186 -2.83 -5.69 16.34
N PRO A 187 -1.66 -5.08 16.57
CA PRO A 187 -0.43 -5.39 15.85
C PRO A 187 -0.13 -6.89 15.84
N ASN A 188 0.39 -7.38 14.73
CA ASN A 188 0.90 -8.74 14.61
C ASN A 188 2.42 -8.74 14.49
N VAL A 189 3.05 -9.84 14.90
CA VAL A 189 4.49 -10.03 14.71
C VAL A 189 4.76 -10.25 13.23
N VAL A 190 5.62 -9.42 12.66
CA VAL A 190 6.14 -9.59 11.30
C VAL A 190 7.32 -10.56 11.37
N ASN A 191 7.32 -11.64 10.60
CA ASN A 191 8.47 -12.57 10.57
C ASN A 191 8.97 -12.84 9.15
N GLY A 192 8.28 -12.33 8.13
CA GLY A 192 8.57 -12.55 6.72
C GLY A 192 9.15 -11.34 5.99
N VAL A 193 9.35 -10.21 6.69
CA VAL A 193 9.97 -9.01 6.10
C VAL A 193 11.49 -9.10 6.20
N PRO A 194 12.21 -9.02 5.08
CA PRO A 194 13.67 -9.10 5.10
C PRO A 194 14.23 -7.85 5.78
N GLY A 195 14.85 -8.03 6.95
CA GLY A 195 15.67 -6.97 7.55
C GLY A 195 16.91 -6.67 6.73
N GLY A 196 17.42 -5.45 6.81
CA GLY A 196 18.64 -5.01 6.13
C GLY A 196 18.37 -4.05 4.98
N THR A 197 19.26 -4.06 3.99
CA THR A 197 19.31 -3.06 2.92
C THR A 197 19.01 -3.71 1.57
N LEU A 198 18.07 -3.15 0.83
CA LEU A 198 17.62 -3.62 -0.49
C LEU A 198 17.83 -2.53 -1.54
N SER A 199 18.23 -2.94 -2.75
CA SER A 199 18.26 -2.04 -3.91
C SER A 199 16.87 -1.94 -4.51
N CYS A 200 16.43 -0.73 -4.81
CA CYS A 200 15.06 -0.48 -5.23
C CYS A 200 14.97 0.64 -6.28
N HIS A 201 13.77 0.81 -6.79
CA HIS A 201 13.35 1.93 -7.60
C HIS A 201 11.96 2.37 -7.14
N SER A 202 11.54 3.58 -7.54
CA SER A 202 10.23 4.13 -7.22
C SER A 202 9.39 4.34 -8.47
N GLN A 203 8.07 4.19 -8.29
CA GLN A 203 7.05 4.68 -9.20
C GLN A 203 6.14 5.64 -8.44
N ILE A 204 5.86 6.80 -9.04
CA ILE A 204 5.11 7.89 -8.41
C ILE A 204 4.01 8.36 -9.36
N ALA A 205 2.79 8.39 -8.86
CA ALA A 205 1.67 9.02 -9.50
C ALA A 205 1.33 10.30 -8.75
N THR A 206 1.28 11.42 -9.46
CA THR A 206 0.93 12.73 -8.93
C THR A 206 -0.38 13.19 -9.54
N GLU A 207 -1.36 13.52 -8.68
CA GLU A 207 -2.57 14.24 -9.04
C GLU A 207 -2.49 15.65 -8.48
N TYR A 208 -2.74 16.66 -9.33
CA TYR A 208 -2.77 18.05 -8.91
C TYR A 208 -3.89 18.83 -9.57
N GLN A 209 -4.69 19.50 -8.74
CA GLN A 209 -5.74 20.39 -9.21
C GLN A 209 -5.25 21.84 -9.27
N GLY A 210 -5.01 22.34 -10.48
CA GLY A 210 -4.59 23.71 -10.76
C GLY A 210 -5.69 24.50 -11.45
N GLY A 211 -6.45 25.28 -10.69
CA GLY A 211 -7.61 26.01 -11.23
C GLY A 211 -8.68 25.05 -11.76
N ALA A 212 -9.00 25.14 -13.06
CA ALA A 212 -9.99 24.28 -13.71
C ALA A 212 -9.40 23.00 -14.34
N THR A 213 -8.07 22.79 -14.24
CA THR A 213 -7.38 21.65 -14.84
C THR A 213 -6.89 20.70 -13.75
N THR A 214 -7.15 19.41 -13.93
CA THR A 214 -6.53 18.35 -13.15
C THR A 214 -5.38 17.75 -13.96
N TRP A 215 -4.20 17.74 -13.36
CA TRP A 215 -2.99 17.14 -13.92
C TRP A 215 -2.78 15.76 -13.32
N PHE A 216 -2.50 14.78 -14.18
CA PHE A 216 -2.09 13.44 -13.79
C PHE A 216 -0.73 13.15 -14.39
N ILE A 217 0.25 12.91 -13.53
CA ILE A 217 1.65 12.80 -13.94
C ILE A 217 2.23 11.53 -13.34
N GLY A 218 2.86 10.75 -14.21
CA GLY A 218 3.69 9.61 -13.83
C GLY A 218 5.15 10.00 -13.75
N SER A 219 5.84 9.59 -12.69
CA SER A 219 7.28 9.70 -12.54
C SER A 219 7.84 8.48 -11.80
N GLY A 220 9.14 8.50 -11.55
CA GLY A 220 9.84 7.45 -10.82
C GLY A 220 11.34 7.68 -10.84
N GLY A 221 12.03 6.99 -9.95
CA GLY A 221 13.48 7.07 -9.82
C GLY A 221 14.10 5.69 -9.71
N THR A 222 15.38 5.60 -10.08
CA THR A 222 16.16 4.37 -10.02
C THR A 222 17.38 4.55 -9.14
N GLY A 223 17.90 3.46 -8.58
CA GLY A 223 19.11 3.49 -7.75
C GLY A 223 18.85 3.86 -6.28
N GLY A 224 17.58 3.79 -5.86
CA GLY A 224 17.20 3.95 -4.47
C GLY A 224 17.59 2.74 -3.63
N THR A 225 17.60 2.95 -2.32
CA THR A 225 17.95 1.96 -1.33
C THR A 225 16.94 2.00 -0.19
N LEU A 226 16.29 0.86 0.07
CA LEU A 226 15.39 0.69 1.20
C LEU A 226 16.13 -0.04 2.33
N THR A 227 16.21 0.57 3.50
CA THR A 227 16.71 -0.07 4.72
C THR A 227 15.56 -0.36 5.65
N ILE A 228 15.43 -1.62 6.08
CA ILE A 228 14.38 -2.10 6.97
C ILE A 228 15.02 -2.55 8.29
N THR A 229 14.58 -1.93 9.38
CA THR A 229 14.93 -2.32 10.75
C THR A 229 13.68 -2.79 11.46
N GLN A 230 13.75 -3.92 12.17
CA GLN A 230 12.61 -4.48 12.89
C GLN A 230 12.91 -4.63 14.37
N VAL A 231 11.95 -4.21 15.21
CA VAL A 231 11.96 -4.43 16.67
C VAL A 231 10.57 -4.91 17.08
N GLY A 232 10.42 -6.20 17.36
CA GLY A 232 9.12 -6.78 17.71
C GLY A 232 8.12 -6.67 16.56
N THR A 233 6.98 -6.01 16.79
CA THR A 233 5.95 -5.73 15.78
C THR A 233 6.20 -4.44 14.99
N GLU A 234 7.20 -3.66 15.37
CA GLU A 234 7.52 -2.38 14.76
C GLU A 234 8.59 -2.53 13.68
N LEU A 235 8.38 -1.81 12.58
CA LEU A 235 9.28 -1.73 11.45
C LEU A 235 9.61 -0.26 11.19
N THR A 236 10.90 0.06 11.12
CA THR A 236 11.37 1.35 10.62
C THR A 236 11.96 1.13 9.24
N THR A 237 11.45 1.87 8.27
CA THR A 237 11.93 1.83 6.89
C THR A 237 12.54 3.17 6.52
N LEU A 238 13.72 3.16 5.91
CA LEU A 238 14.41 4.35 5.40
C LEU A 238 14.66 4.16 3.92
N TYR A 239 14.08 5.03 3.09
CA TYR A 239 14.30 5.06 1.66
C TYR A 239 15.16 6.26 1.27
N ALA A 240 16.26 6.03 0.55
CA ALA A 240 17.21 7.08 0.17
C ALA A 240 17.92 6.75 -1.16
N GLY A 241 18.65 7.72 -1.72
CA GLY A 241 19.42 7.56 -2.95
C GLY A 241 18.60 7.67 -4.24
N ASP A 242 17.28 7.73 -4.13
CA ASP A 242 16.35 7.94 -5.23
C ASP A 242 16.10 9.45 -5.41
N PRO A 243 16.25 10.00 -6.64
CA PRO A 243 16.05 11.42 -6.91
C PRO A 243 14.58 11.86 -6.82
N SER A 244 13.64 10.93 -6.84
CA SER A 244 12.20 11.17 -6.91
C SER A 244 11.51 11.04 -5.56
N VAL A 245 12.10 10.34 -4.58
CA VAL A 245 11.53 10.27 -3.23
C VAL A 245 12.55 9.80 -2.20
N SER A 246 12.48 10.36 -0.98
CA SER A 246 13.31 9.90 0.13
C SER A 246 12.69 10.19 1.50
N GLY A 247 13.09 9.43 2.52
CA GLY A 247 12.75 9.68 3.92
C GLY A 247 12.52 8.40 4.71
N THR A 248 11.96 8.54 5.91
CA THR A 248 11.73 7.45 6.86
C THR A 248 10.23 7.23 7.06
N LEU A 249 9.80 5.96 7.20
CA LEU A 249 8.46 5.55 7.60
C LEU A 249 8.52 4.55 8.76
N HIS A 250 7.72 4.74 9.78
CA HIS A 250 7.46 3.78 10.85
C HIS A 250 6.16 3.05 10.56
N LEU A 251 6.27 1.73 10.52
CA LEU A 251 5.20 0.81 10.21
C LEU A 251 5.03 -0.17 11.37
N THR A 252 3.83 -0.71 11.50
CA THR A 252 3.51 -1.75 12.47
C THR A 252 2.95 -2.96 11.72
N GLY A 253 3.38 -4.14 12.14
CA GLY A 253 2.94 -5.41 11.56
C GLY A 253 1.45 -5.63 11.65
N VAL A 254 0.86 -6.12 10.57
CA VAL A 254 -0.54 -6.56 10.49
C VAL A 254 -0.65 -8.05 10.17
N ALA A 255 0.36 -8.59 9.49
CA ALA A 255 0.54 -10.02 9.29
C ALA A 255 2.03 -10.36 9.19
N THR A 256 2.33 -11.64 9.01
CA THR A 256 3.70 -12.17 8.92
C THR A 256 4.58 -11.40 7.94
N ASP A 257 4.02 -10.90 6.84
CA ASP A 257 4.73 -10.28 5.71
C ASP A 257 4.17 -8.90 5.31
N ALA A 258 3.31 -8.34 6.15
CA ALA A 258 2.60 -7.12 5.86
C ALA A 258 2.63 -6.17 7.05
N ALA A 259 2.81 -4.88 6.78
CA ALA A 259 2.82 -3.83 7.78
C ALA A 259 2.13 -2.57 7.24
N ARG A 260 1.70 -1.68 8.15
CA ARG A 260 1.08 -0.39 7.81
C ARG A 260 1.49 0.73 8.75
N SER A 261 1.39 1.98 8.32
CA SER A 261 1.59 3.13 9.21
C SER A 261 0.40 3.31 10.17
N LEU A 262 0.68 3.75 11.39
CA LEU A 262 -0.33 4.20 12.36
C LEU A 262 -0.42 5.72 12.46
N ASP A 263 0.66 6.40 12.08
CA ASP A 263 0.82 7.85 12.19
C ASP A 263 1.08 8.48 10.82
N THR A 264 0.84 9.80 10.77
CA THR A 264 1.25 10.64 9.65
C THR A 264 2.72 10.97 9.77
N GLU A 265 3.47 10.77 8.69
CA GLU A 265 4.91 11.05 8.64
C GLU A 265 5.24 12.05 7.53
N SER A 266 6.47 12.56 7.52
CA SER A 266 6.93 13.44 6.46
C SER A 266 8.06 12.80 5.69
N LEU A 267 7.83 12.60 4.40
CA LEU A 267 8.83 12.23 3.41
C LEU A 267 9.18 13.45 2.55
N LEU A 268 10.10 13.27 1.62
CA LEU A 268 10.50 14.28 0.66
C LEU A 268 10.22 13.78 -0.76
N ALA A 269 9.51 14.57 -1.56
CA ALA A 269 9.21 14.29 -2.96
C ALA A 269 9.17 15.59 -3.78
N PRO A 270 9.52 15.58 -5.08
CA PRO A 270 9.48 16.77 -5.90
C PRO A 270 8.04 17.07 -6.35
N CYS A 271 7.87 18.25 -6.91
CA CYS A 271 6.66 18.60 -7.64
C CYS A 271 6.87 18.30 -9.14
N GLU A 272 6.20 17.30 -9.71
CA GLU A 272 6.36 16.96 -11.13
C GLU A 272 5.42 17.74 -12.06
N VAL A 273 4.63 18.68 -11.51
CA VAL A 273 3.64 19.42 -12.29
C VAL A 273 4.35 20.38 -13.27
N PRO A 274 4.12 20.24 -14.59
CA PRO A 274 4.77 21.08 -15.58
C PRO A 274 4.56 22.56 -15.30
N ASN A 275 5.64 23.34 -15.36
CA ASN A 275 5.69 24.80 -15.12
C ASN A 275 5.41 25.25 -13.68
N LEU A 276 5.12 24.34 -12.76
CA LEU A 276 5.02 24.66 -11.32
C LEU A 276 6.20 24.10 -10.54
N GLY A 277 6.64 22.88 -10.89
CA GLY A 277 7.75 22.21 -10.23
C GLY A 277 9.13 22.72 -10.59
N ASP A 278 10.04 22.58 -9.63
CA ASP A 278 11.46 22.36 -9.87
C ASP A 278 11.81 20.95 -9.36
N ASP A 279 13.01 20.45 -9.70
CA ASP A 279 13.47 19.13 -9.26
C ASP A 279 13.81 19.10 -7.74
N SER A 280 13.42 20.14 -6.98
CA SER A 280 13.70 20.19 -5.54
C SER A 280 12.72 19.33 -4.76
N LEU A 281 13.26 18.56 -3.81
CA LEU A 281 12.42 17.75 -2.93
C LEU A 281 11.76 18.63 -1.88
N ALA A 282 10.44 18.52 -1.77
CA ALA A 282 9.63 19.22 -0.79
C ALA A 282 8.99 18.24 0.21
N PRO A 283 8.62 18.71 1.42
CA PRO A 283 7.90 17.88 2.38
C PRO A 283 6.59 17.31 1.81
N LEU A 284 6.46 15.99 1.90
CA LEU A 284 5.29 15.19 1.58
C LEU A 284 4.72 14.66 2.89
N SER A 285 3.52 15.12 3.25
CA SER A 285 2.80 14.60 4.42
C SER A 285 2.14 13.28 4.05
N VAL A 286 2.70 12.18 4.53
CA VAL A 286 2.19 10.82 4.35
C VAL A 286 0.97 10.64 5.21
N THR A 287 -0.12 10.22 4.58
CA THR A 287 -1.38 9.89 5.25
C THR A 287 -1.45 8.42 5.62
N THR A 288 -1.03 7.54 4.69
CA THR A 288 -1.09 6.09 4.86
C THR A 288 0.07 5.43 4.14
N ALA A 289 0.58 4.33 4.71
CA ALA A 289 1.62 3.52 4.09
C ALA A 289 1.37 2.04 4.37
N SER A 290 1.86 1.19 3.48
CA SER A 290 1.88 -0.26 3.61
C SER A 290 3.20 -0.84 3.11
N LEU A 291 3.59 -1.96 3.68
CA LEU A 291 4.69 -2.78 3.19
C LEU A 291 4.17 -4.20 2.96
N ALA A 292 4.48 -4.77 1.80
CA ALA A 292 4.14 -6.13 1.42
C ALA A 292 5.36 -6.90 0.89
N VAL A 293 5.46 -8.19 1.22
CA VAL A 293 6.50 -9.09 0.66
C VAL A 293 5.87 -10.09 -0.30
N LEU A 294 6.19 -9.93 -1.58
CA LEU A 294 5.60 -10.68 -2.70
C LEU A 294 6.57 -11.71 -3.28
N GLY A 295 7.11 -12.58 -2.43
CA GLY A 295 8.03 -13.66 -2.81
C GLY A 295 9.40 -13.18 -3.32
N SER A 296 9.42 -12.52 -4.48
CA SER A 296 10.60 -12.00 -5.19
C SER A 296 10.80 -10.49 -5.07
N ALA A 297 9.91 -9.79 -4.37
CA ALA A 297 10.03 -8.35 -4.15
C ALA A 297 9.43 -7.92 -2.80
N VAL A 298 9.96 -6.82 -2.27
CA VAL A 298 9.33 -6.02 -1.21
C VAL A 298 8.77 -4.77 -1.85
N LEU A 299 7.49 -4.50 -1.58
CA LEU A 299 6.81 -3.28 -2.03
C LEU A 299 6.48 -2.43 -0.81
N LEU A 300 6.98 -1.20 -0.81
CA LEU A 300 6.60 -0.16 0.16
C LEU A 300 5.76 0.87 -0.59
N SER A 301 4.46 0.89 -0.32
CA SER A 301 3.53 1.83 -0.94
C SER A 301 3.03 2.83 0.06
N PHE A 302 2.90 4.10 -0.32
CA PHE A 302 2.35 5.13 0.54
C PHE A 302 1.64 6.20 -0.25
N THR A 303 0.74 6.89 0.43
CA THR A 303 -0.01 8.02 -0.11
C THR A 303 0.19 9.25 0.77
N GLY A 304 0.15 10.43 0.15
CA GLY A 304 0.27 11.68 0.88
C GLY A 304 0.03 12.89 0.00
N SER A 305 0.18 14.07 0.60
CA SER A 305 0.05 15.34 -0.11
C SER A 305 1.24 16.24 0.13
N LEU A 306 1.68 16.94 -0.92
CA LEU A 306 2.75 17.92 -0.80
C LEU A 306 2.32 19.09 0.09
N GLY A 307 3.21 19.51 0.98
CA GLY A 307 2.97 20.58 1.94
C GLY A 307 2.84 21.96 1.29
N THR A 308 2.38 22.94 2.08
CA THR A 308 2.17 24.34 1.64
C THR A 308 3.44 25.06 1.20
N GLY A 309 4.62 24.56 1.60
CA GLY A 309 5.93 25.10 1.18
C GLY A 309 6.46 24.51 -0.13
N SER A 310 5.72 23.63 -0.79
CA SER A 310 6.10 23.05 -2.08
C SER A 310 5.64 23.92 -3.27
N PRO A 311 6.22 23.73 -4.47
CA PRO A 311 5.76 24.42 -5.67
C PRO A 311 4.36 24.00 -6.17
N CYS A 312 3.87 22.83 -5.78
CA CYS A 312 2.47 22.39 -6.00
C CYS A 312 1.83 21.91 -4.71
N PRO A 313 1.43 22.85 -3.83
CA PRO A 313 0.86 22.50 -2.53
C PRO A 313 -0.47 21.78 -2.71
N GLY A 314 -0.67 20.72 -1.92
CA GLY A 314 -1.86 19.88 -2.00
C GLY A 314 -1.85 18.87 -3.14
N ALA A 315 -0.79 18.79 -3.96
CA ALA A 315 -0.65 17.70 -4.93
C ALA A 315 -0.64 16.36 -4.19
N ARG A 316 -1.55 15.47 -4.57
CA ARG A 316 -1.68 14.11 -4.03
C ARG A 316 -0.66 13.23 -4.73
N LYS A 317 0.01 12.40 -3.95
CA LYS A 317 0.99 11.44 -4.43
C LYS A 317 0.63 10.05 -3.97
N VAL A 318 0.72 9.10 -4.89
CA VAL A 318 0.82 7.67 -4.60
C VAL A 318 2.21 7.24 -5.02
N VAL A 319 2.95 6.66 -4.10
CA VAL A 319 4.32 6.21 -4.31
C VAL A 319 4.41 4.74 -3.99
N THR A 320 5.06 3.98 -4.85
CA THR A 320 5.44 2.58 -4.59
C THR A 320 6.93 2.43 -4.82
N VAL A 321 7.65 2.04 -3.79
CA VAL A 321 9.05 1.60 -3.85
C VAL A 321 9.08 0.10 -4.04
N ILE A 322 9.78 -0.36 -5.07
CA ILE A 322 9.83 -1.76 -5.49
C ILE A 322 11.28 -2.24 -5.33
N CYS A 323 11.47 -3.22 -4.45
CA CYS A 323 12.77 -3.77 -4.09
C CYS A 323 12.82 -5.26 -4.44
N PRO A 324 13.40 -5.64 -5.59
CA PRO A 324 13.65 -7.05 -5.90
C PRO A 324 14.52 -7.72 -4.84
N THR A 325 14.24 -8.98 -4.51
CA THR A 325 14.95 -9.74 -3.46
C THR A 325 15.88 -10.84 -4.00
N SER A 326 16.16 -10.83 -5.33
CA SER A 326 17.02 -11.79 -6.03
C SER A 326 18.52 -11.53 -5.85
#